data_AF-U1X1E6-F1
#
_entry.id   AF-U1X1E6-F1
#
_cell.length_a   1.000
_cell.length_b   1.000
_cell.length_c   1.000
_cell.angle_alpha   90.00
_cell.angle_beta   90.00
_cell.angle_gamma   90.00
#
_symmetry.space_group_name_H-M   'P 1'
#
loop_
_entity.id
_entity.type
_entity.pdbx_description
1 polymer ?
#
loop_
_entity_poly.entity_id
_entity_poly.type
_entity_poly.pdbx_seq_one_letter_code
_entity_poly.pdbx_strand_id
1 'polypeptide(L)'
;MKKLRRSARLVDMTQHLLARPHKLIPLTFFAEQYGAAKSSISEDLSIIKELFESEGVGLLRTVAGAAGGVKYIPLTNIEDARRGMERLCRTLESSGRLLPGGYLYMADLLGDPEVLTEIGKVFATVFAESEADYVMTVETKGIPLAYATAYYLNIPVVIVRRYSKVTDGSVVSINYVSGSSKRIQTMSLARRSLPENSKVLIVDDFMKAGGTARGMMDLLEEFKAEVVGVGVFMETANVEERLVDDYVSLLRVTEVDVRDKEIRLELGNYFKNKE
;
A
#
# COMPACT_ATOMS: atom_id res chain seq x y z
N MET A 1 -21.12 30.25 -15.71
CA MET A 1 -21.42 29.00 -14.95
C MET A 1 -22.39 29.32 -13.82
N LYS A 2 -23.30 28.39 -13.50
CA LYS A 2 -24.29 28.57 -12.43
C LYS A 2 -23.59 28.46 -11.07
N LYS A 3 -23.70 29.51 -10.24
CA LYS A 3 -23.15 29.51 -8.87
C LYS A 3 -23.75 28.36 -8.07
N LEU A 4 -22.91 27.48 -7.55
CA LEU A 4 -23.35 26.33 -6.76
C LEU A 4 -23.67 26.76 -5.32
N ARG A 5 -24.75 26.19 -4.78
CA ARG A 5 -25.11 26.33 -3.35
C ARG A 5 -24.05 25.62 -2.50
N ARG A 6 -23.83 26.10 -1.28
CA ARG A 6 -22.82 25.55 -0.36
C ARG A 6 -22.92 24.03 -0.18
N SER A 7 -24.13 23.51 0.02
CA SER A 7 -24.36 22.07 0.16
C SER A 7 -23.88 21.27 -1.07
N ALA A 8 -24.14 21.76 -2.28
CA ALA A 8 -23.69 21.11 -3.50
C ALA A 8 -22.15 21.19 -3.65
N ARG A 9 -21.54 22.33 -3.29
CA ARG A 9 -20.07 22.47 -3.29
C ARG A 9 -19.41 21.49 -2.34
N LEU A 10 -19.91 21.36 -1.10
CA LEU A 10 -19.35 20.45 -0.11
C LEU A 10 -19.36 18.99 -0.59
N VAL A 11 -20.45 18.54 -1.19
CA VAL A 11 -20.56 17.19 -1.76
C VAL A 11 -19.55 16.99 -2.89
N ASP A 12 -19.49 17.92 -3.85
CA ASP A 12 -18.59 17.82 -5.00
C ASP A 12 -17.11 17.91 -4.58
N MET A 13 -16.76 18.83 -3.69
CA MET A 13 -15.40 18.99 -3.15
C MET A 13 -14.94 17.73 -2.43
N THR A 14 -15.81 17.14 -1.60
CA THR A 14 -15.53 15.88 -0.90
C THR A 14 -15.23 14.77 -1.91
N GLN A 15 -16.10 14.59 -2.91
CA GLN A 15 -15.88 13.61 -3.98
C GLN A 15 -14.55 13.88 -4.73
N HIS A 16 -14.27 15.14 -5.03
CA HIS A 16 -13.09 15.53 -5.79
C HIS A 16 -11.79 15.23 -5.06
N LEU A 17 -11.77 15.48 -3.74
CA LEU A 17 -10.65 15.21 -2.85
C LEU A 17 -10.43 13.70 -2.70
N LEU A 18 -11.48 12.94 -2.38
CA LEU A 18 -11.41 11.49 -2.20
C LEU A 18 -10.94 10.75 -3.46
N ALA A 19 -11.35 11.23 -4.64
CA ALA A 19 -10.94 10.66 -5.93
C ALA A 19 -9.50 10.99 -6.34
N ARG A 20 -8.82 11.91 -5.65
CA ARG A 20 -7.47 12.40 -6.00
C ARG A 20 -6.59 12.56 -4.76
N PRO A 21 -6.33 11.47 -4.01
CA PRO A 21 -5.44 11.54 -2.87
C PRO A 21 -4.03 11.94 -3.31
N HIS A 22 -3.25 12.52 -2.40
CA HIS A 22 -1.88 13.03 -2.60
C HIS A 22 -1.69 14.10 -3.70
N LYS A 23 -2.73 14.52 -4.42
CA LYS A 23 -2.64 15.61 -5.41
C LYS A 23 -2.93 16.97 -4.79
N LEU A 24 -2.05 17.92 -5.06
CA LEU A 24 -2.26 19.32 -4.71
C LEU A 24 -3.27 19.93 -5.69
N ILE A 25 -4.41 20.39 -5.16
CA ILE A 25 -5.46 21.04 -5.93
C ILE A 25 -5.45 22.54 -5.59
N PRO A 26 -5.20 23.43 -6.57
CA PRO A 26 -5.22 24.87 -6.34
C PRO A 26 -6.59 25.36 -5.86
N LEU A 27 -6.64 26.32 -4.93
CA LEU A 27 -7.92 26.92 -4.51
C LEU A 27 -8.65 27.63 -5.66
N THR A 28 -7.90 28.12 -6.67
CA THR A 28 -8.45 28.72 -7.89
C THR A 28 -9.31 27.75 -8.67
N PHE A 29 -8.92 26.46 -8.72
CA PHE A 29 -9.69 25.42 -9.40
C PHE A 29 -11.12 25.34 -8.86
N PHE A 30 -11.28 25.23 -7.54
CA PHE A 30 -12.61 25.19 -6.91
C PHE A 30 -13.37 26.52 -7.01
N ALA A 31 -12.66 27.66 -6.88
CA ALA A 31 -13.27 28.98 -6.98
C ALA A 31 -13.90 29.21 -8.38
N GLU A 32 -13.17 28.85 -9.44
CA GLU A 32 -13.64 28.92 -10.82
C GLU A 32 -14.75 27.90 -11.08
N GLN A 33 -14.54 26.65 -10.67
CA GLN A 33 -15.49 25.55 -10.87
C GLN A 33 -16.86 25.84 -10.24
N TYR A 34 -16.89 26.50 -9.08
CA TYR A 34 -18.14 26.74 -8.37
C TYR A 34 -18.69 28.17 -8.51
N GLY A 35 -17.95 29.06 -9.18
CA GLY A 35 -18.28 30.49 -9.24
C GLY A 35 -18.36 31.12 -7.85
N ALA A 36 -17.39 30.82 -7.00
CA ALA A 36 -17.33 31.24 -5.60
C ALA A 36 -16.00 31.93 -5.25
N ALA A 37 -16.00 32.81 -4.24
CA ALA A 37 -14.78 33.45 -3.77
C ALA A 37 -13.87 32.43 -3.06
N LYS A 38 -12.54 32.64 -3.13
CA LYS A 38 -11.55 31.78 -2.45
C LYS A 38 -11.76 31.69 -0.93
N SER A 39 -12.28 32.75 -0.30
CA SER A 39 -12.67 32.74 1.12
C SER A 39 -13.78 31.73 1.40
N SER A 40 -14.82 31.70 0.58
CA SER A 40 -15.90 30.72 0.68
C SER A 40 -15.42 29.29 0.45
N ILE A 41 -14.49 29.07 -0.50
CA ILE A 41 -13.85 27.76 -0.69
C ILE A 41 -13.05 27.36 0.55
N SER A 42 -12.32 28.30 1.15
CA SER A 42 -11.52 28.02 2.35
C SER A 42 -12.40 27.64 3.54
N GLU A 43 -13.54 28.31 3.74
CA GLU A 43 -14.54 27.94 4.75
C GLU A 43 -15.12 26.53 4.52
N ASP A 44 -15.40 26.18 3.26
CA ASP A 44 -15.88 24.84 2.91
C ASP A 44 -14.80 23.78 3.15
N LEU A 45 -13.54 24.06 2.81
CA LEU A 45 -12.41 23.17 3.08
C LEU A 45 -12.16 22.99 4.58
N SER A 46 -12.36 24.02 5.41
CA SER A 46 -12.24 23.90 6.86
C SER A 46 -13.27 22.91 7.44
N ILE A 47 -14.51 22.93 6.93
CA ILE A 47 -15.54 21.94 7.34
C ILE A 47 -15.11 20.53 6.93
N ILE A 48 -14.65 20.37 5.69
CA ILE A 48 -14.21 19.05 5.19
C ILE A 48 -13.01 18.55 5.99
N LYS A 49 -12.05 19.43 6.30
CA LYS A 49 -10.88 19.11 7.12
C LYS A 49 -11.28 18.58 8.49
N GLU A 50 -12.15 19.31 9.19
CA GLU A 50 -12.63 18.94 10.52
C GLU A 50 -13.27 17.54 10.50
N LEU A 51 -14.17 17.30 9.55
CA LEU A 51 -14.84 16.00 9.40
C LEU A 51 -13.87 14.88 8.98
N PHE A 52 -12.95 15.15 8.06
CA PHE A 52 -12.01 14.12 7.61
C PHE A 52 -11.09 13.66 8.73
N GLU A 53 -10.67 14.58 9.59
CA GLU A 53 -9.78 14.31 10.71
C GLU A 53 -10.54 13.67 11.88
N SER A 54 -11.76 14.13 12.20
CA SER A 54 -12.56 13.56 13.30
C SER A 54 -13.07 12.15 12.99
N GLU A 55 -13.43 11.87 11.75
CA GLU A 55 -13.97 10.57 11.31
C GLU A 55 -12.88 9.58 10.83
N GLY A 56 -11.59 9.94 10.94
CA GLY A 56 -10.49 9.06 10.51
C GLY A 56 -10.46 8.80 8.99
N VAL A 57 -11.02 9.71 8.19
CA VAL A 57 -10.96 9.63 6.72
C VAL A 57 -9.54 9.90 6.25
N GLY A 58 -8.92 10.97 6.76
CA GLY A 58 -7.53 11.34 6.47
C GLY A 58 -7.22 12.79 6.83
N LEU A 59 -6.04 13.26 6.41
CA LEU A 59 -5.58 14.64 6.63
C LEU A 59 -5.90 15.51 5.43
N LEU A 60 -6.44 16.71 5.67
CA LEU A 60 -6.55 17.75 4.65
C LEU A 60 -5.48 18.82 4.89
N ARG A 61 -4.38 18.74 4.11
CA ARG A 61 -3.21 19.61 4.22
C ARG A 61 -3.35 20.82 3.30
N THR A 62 -3.28 22.02 3.87
CA THR A 62 -3.28 23.28 3.11
C THR A 62 -1.85 23.73 2.86
N VAL A 63 -1.55 24.07 1.60
CA VAL A 63 -0.28 24.68 1.20
C VAL A 63 -0.55 26.16 0.91
N ALA A 64 0.16 27.05 1.61
CA ALA A 64 0.01 28.49 1.45
C ALA A 64 0.70 29.02 0.17
N GLY A 65 0.29 30.20 -0.28
CA GLY A 65 0.91 30.91 -1.42
C GLY A 65 0.08 30.92 -2.70
N ALA A 66 0.55 31.64 -3.73
CA ALA A 66 -0.17 31.83 -4.99
C ALA A 66 -0.34 30.54 -5.81
N ALA A 67 0.65 29.64 -5.74
CA ALA A 67 0.60 28.27 -6.26
C ALA A 67 0.15 27.24 -5.20
N GLY A 68 -0.33 27.74 -4.05
CA GLY A 68 -0.84 26.93 -2.96
C GLY A 68 -2.17 26.26 -3.29
N GLY A 69 -2.63 25.43 -2.36
CA GLY A 69 -3.75 24.55 -2.62
C GLY A 69 -4.13 23.73 -1.41
N VAL A 70 -4.93 22.71 -1.66
CA VAL A 70 -5.28 21.70 -0.68
C VAL A 70 -4.88 20.33 -1.21
N LYS A 71 -4.40 19.46 -0.32
CA LYS A 71 -4.03 18.08 -0.60
C LYS A 71 -4.71 17.18 0.42
N TYR A 72 -5.49 16.22 -0.05
CA TYR A 72 -6.02 15.14 0.78
C TYR A 72 -5.01 14.01 0.89
N ILE A 73 -4.72 13.57 2.11
CA ILE A 73 -3.81 12.47 2.43
C ILE A 73 -4.65 11.41 3.17
N PRO A 74 -4.95 10.27 2.54
CA PRO A 74 -5.67 9.18 3.22
C PRO A 74 -4.86 8.68 4.40
N LEU A 75 -5.48 8.67 5.58
CA LEU A 75 -4.88 8.12 6.79
C LEU A 75 -5.90 7.24 7.50
N THR A 76 -5.42 6.24 8.21
CA THR A 76 -6.19 5.49 9.19
C THR A 76 -5.56 5.70 10.56
N ASN A 77 -6.38 5.83 11.60
CA ASN A 77 -5.84 5.87 12.96
C ASN A 77 -5.33 4.47 13.36
N ILE A 78 -4.43 4.44 14.35
CA ILE A 78 -3.76 3.21 14.77
C ILE A 78 -4.74 2.20 15.38
N GLU A 79 -5.78 2.67 16.08
CA GLU A 79 -6.77 1.80 16.73
C GLU A 79 -7.68 1.07 15.73
N ASP A 80 -8.13 1.76 14.69
CA ASP A 80 -8.94 1.16 13.63
C ASP A 80 -8.09 0.21 12.78
N ALA A 81 -6.84 0.58 12.49
CA ALA A 81 -5.89 -0.34 11.84
C ALA A 81 -5.67 -1.59 12.69
N ARG A 82 -5.45 -1.42 14.01
CA ARG A 82 -5.25 -2.52 14.96
C ARG A 82 -6.46 -3.44 14.99
N ARG A 83 -7.67 -2.88 15.17
CA ARG A 83 -8.92 -3.64 15.19
C ARG A 83 -9.16 -4.41 13.89
N GLY A 84 -8.85 -3.79 12.75
CA GLY A 84 -8.91 -4.41 11.43
C GLY A 84 -7.98 -5.61 11.33
N MET A 85 -6.70 -5.42 11.68
CA MET A 85 -5.70 -6.48 11.62
C MET A 85 -5.96 -7.60 12.63
N GLU A 86 -6.45 -7.30 13.84
CA GLU A 86 -6.88 -8.32 14.82
C GLU A 86 -8.05 -9.15 14.30
N ARG A 87 -9.02 -8.53 13.61
CA ARG A 87 -10.12 -9.25 12.96
C ARG A 87 -9.57 -10.21 11.90
N LEU A 88 -8.64 -9.76 11.07
CA LEU A 88 -7.99 -10.59 10.06
C LEU A 88 -7.16 -11.73 10.67
N CYS A 89 -6.44 -11.50 11.79
CA CYS A 89 -5.77 -12.56 12.54
C CYS A 89 -6.74 -13.69 12.88
N ARG A 90 -7.86 -13.39 13.53
CA ARG A 90 -8.87 -14.41 13.91
C ARG A 90 -9.41 -15.16 12.70
N THR A 91 -9.62 -14.47 11.57
CA THR A 91 -10.03 -15.13 10.33
C THR A 91 -8.96 -16.09 9.80
N LEU A 92 -7.69 -15.68 9.85
CA LEU A 92 -6.54 -16.45 9.36
C LEU A 92 -6.19 -17.64 10.27
N GLU A 93 -6.49 -17.57 11.56
CA GLU A 93 -6.32 -18.66 12.54
C GLU A 93 -7.34 -19.81 12.40
N SER A 94 -8.35 -19.67 11.55
CA SER A 94 -9.36 -20.73 11.36
C SER A 94 -8.78 -22.03 10.79
N SER A 95 -9.23 -23.18 11.32
CA SER A 95 -8.67 -24.53 11.11
C SER A 95 -8.79 -25.10 9.67
N GLY A 96 -9.29 -24.31 8.71
CA GLY A 96 -9.39 -24.66 7.29
C GLY A 96 -8.34 -24.01 6.40
N ARG A 97 -7.48 -23.12 6.94
CA ARG A 97 -6.57 -22.32 6.12
C ARG A 97 -5.16 -22.89 6.03
N LEU A 98 -4.77 -23.83 6.89
CA LEU A 98 -3.45 -24.44 6.83
C LEU A 98 -3.39 -25.51 5.72
N LEU A 99 -2.46 -25.32 4.79
CA LEU A 99 -2.21 -26.19 3.64
C LEU A 99 -0.94 -27.03 3.83
N PRO A 100 -0.79 -28.16 3.11
CA PRO A 100 0.41 -28.99 3.17
C PRO A 100 1.69 -28.20 2.93
N GLY A 101 2.71 -28.41 3.77
CA GLY A 101 3.98 -27.68 3.70
C GLY A 101 4.02 -26.40 4.53
N GLY A 102 3.03 -26.17 5.39
CA GLY A 102 2.96 -25.01 6.28
C GLY A 102 2.55 -23.71 5.57
N TYR A 103 1.84 -23.84 4.45
CA TYR A 103 1.35 -22.69 3.69
C TYR A 103 -0.01 -22.26 4.21
N LEU A 104 -0.28 -20.95 4.19
CA LEU A 104 -1.56 -20.39 4.61
C LEU A 104 -2.41 -20.03 3.39
N TYR A 105 -3.68 -20.45 3.41
CA TYR A 105 -4.66 -20.08 2.40
C TYR A 105 -5.23 -18.68 2.69
N MET A 106 -4.88 -17.74 1.81
CA MET A 106 -5.28 -16.33 1.89
C MET A 106 -5.97 -15.84 0.61
N ALA A 107 -6.23 -16.71 -0.35
CA ALA A 107 -6.67 -16.29 -1.69
C ALA A 107 -8.06 -15.62 -1.70
N ASP A 108 -8.94 -16.05 -0.79
CA ASP A 108 -10.24 -15.43 -0.55
C ASP A 108 -10.09 -14.01 0.03
N LEU A 109 -9.22 -13.82 1.02
CA LEU A 109 -8.96 -12.52 1.63
C LEU A 109 -8.26 -11.55 0.67
N LEU A 110 -7.26 -12.03 -0.08
CA LEU A 110 -6.56 -11.24 -1.09
C LEU A 110 -7.40 -11.01 -2.36
N GLY A 111 -8.58 -11.63 -2.46
CA GLY A 111 -9.58 -11.39 -3.49
C GLY A 111 -10.74 -10.52 -3.02
N ASP A 112 -10.83 -10.22 -1.73
CA ASP A 112 -11.92 -9.44 -1.14
C ASP A 112 -11.61 -7.94 -1.20
N PRO A 113 -12.41 -7.13 -1.91
CA PRO A 113 -12.18 -5.69 -2.03
C PRO A 113 -12.22 -4.93 -0.71
N GLU A 114 -13.04 -5.33 0.26
CA GLU A 114 -13.12 -4.67 1.56
C GLU A 114 -11.83 -4.89 2.35
N VAL A 115 -11.34 -6.12 2.37
CA VAL A 115 -10.06 -6.49 2.99
C VAL A 115 -8.90 -5.76 2.31
N LEU A 116 -8.84 -5.78 0.99
CA LEU A 116 -7.78 -5.09 0.24
C LEU A 116 -7.81 -3.58 0.47
N THR A 117 -9.00 -2.97 0.52
CA THR A 117 -9.17 -1.53 0.78
C THR A 117 -8.66 -1.17 2.18
N GLU A 118 -9.00 -1.96 3.19
CA GLU A 118 -8.53 -1.76 4.57
C GLU A 118 -7.00 -1.88 4.65
N ILE A 119 -6.41 -2.97 4.13
CA ILE A 119 -4.96 -3.20 4.16
C ILE A 119 -4.21 -2.14 3.34
N GLY A 120 -4.71 -1.82 2.14
CA GLY A 120 -4.13 -0.80 1.26
C GLY A 120 -4.13 0.58 1.90
N LYS A 121 -5.20 0.95 2.63
CA LYS A 121 -5.26 2.22 3.37
C LYS A 121 -4.26 2.24 4.52
N VAL A 122 -4.07 1.11 5.22
CA VAL A 122 -3.04 1.00 6.27
C VAL A 122 -1.65 1.21 5.68
N PHE A 123 -1.29 0.51 4.59
CA PHE A 123 0.03 0.71 3.96
C PHE A 123 0.20 2.14 3.45
N ALA A 124 -0.80 2.72 2.80
CA ALA A 124 -0.73 4.12 2.36
C ALA A 124 -0.54 5.09 3.54
N THR A 125 -1.13 4.80 4.69
CA THR A 125 -0.91 5.58 5.93
C THR A 125 0.53 5.45 6.41
N VAL A 126 1.08 4.24 6.43
CA VAL A 126 2.48 4.00 6.85
C VAL A 126 3.46 4.75 5.97
N PHE A 127 3.22 4.73 4.65
CA PHE A 127 4.13 5.25 3.64
C PHE A 127 3.70 6.61 3.07
N ALA A 128 2.80 7.33 3.75
CA ALA A 128 2.20 8.58 3.25
C ALA A 128 3.22 9.67 2.90
N GLU A 129 4.34 9.71 3.64
CA GLU A 129 5.43 10.68 3.46
C GLU A 129 6.68 10.04 2.83
N SER A 130 6.58 8.83 2.27
CA SER A 130 7.73 8.14 1.63
C SER A 130 8.17 8.76 0.31
N GLU A 131 7.32 9.60 -0.30
CA GLU A 131 7.53 10.16 -1.64
C GLU A 131 7.74 9.09 -2.73
N ALA A 132 7.19 7.88 -2.56
CA ALA A 132 7.25 6.84 -3.58
C ALA A 132 6.63 7.32 -4.91
N ASP A 133 7.29 7.02 -6.03
CA ASP A 133 6.79 7.26 -7.38
C ASP A 133 6.02 6.05 -7.93
N TYR A 134 6.37 4.85 -7.47
CA TYR A 134 5.76 3.58 -7.89
C TYR A 134 5.58 2.62 -6.72
N VAL A 135 4.53 1.80 -6.77
CA VAL A 135 4.43 0.57 -5.97
C VAL A 135 4.89 -0.61 -6.81
N MET A 136 5.82 -1.41 -6.30
CA MET A 136 6.31 -2.63 -6.94
C MET A 136 5.85 -3.88 -6.20
N THR A 137 5.50 -4.92 -6.95
CA THR A 137 5.24 -6.26 -6.41
C THR A 137 5.67 -7.33 -7.41
N VAL A 138 5.71 -8.59 -6.99
CA VAL A 138 5.92 -9.74 -7.87
C VAL A 138 4.61 -10.47 -8.12
N GLU A 139 4.45 -11.02 -9.33
CA GLU A 139 3.28 -11.84 -9.62
C GLU A 139 3.18 -13.09 -8.70
N THR A 140 1.99 -13.51 -8.27
CA THR A 140 0.66 -12.97 -8.63
C THR A 140 -0.13 -12.44 -7.43
N LYS A 141 0.09 -13.02 -6.24
CA LYS A 141 -0.77 -12.81 -5.06
C LYS A 141 -0.67 -11.40 -4.47
N GLY A 142 0.50 -10.77 -4.55
CA GLY A 142 0.71 -9.40 -4.09
C GLY A 142 0.07 -8.32 -4.98
N ILE A 143 -0.35 -8.65 -6.21
CA ILE A 143 -0.87 -7.67 -7.17
C ILE A 143 -2.08 -6.88 -6.64
N PRO A 144 -3.16 -7.50 -6.13
CA PRO A 144 -4.32 -6.75 -5.66
C PRO A 144 -3.97 -5.83 -4.48
N LEU A 145 -3.06 -6.26 -3.63
CA LEU A 145 -2.60 -5.51 -2.46
C LEU A 145 -1.73 -4.30 -2.86
N ALA A 146 -0.83 -4.50 -3.83
CA ALA A 146 -0.05 -3.42 -4.42
C ALA A 146 -0.96 -2.36 -5.07
N TYR A 147 -1.98 -2.79 -5.82
CA TYR A 147 -2.97 -1.88 -6.40
C TYR A 147 -3.78 -1.12 -5.34
N ALA A 148 -4.23 -1.78 -4.27
CA ALA A 148 -4.97 -1.11 -3.21
C ALA A 148 -4.12 -0.05 -2.50
N THR A 149 -2.83 -0.34 -2.25
CA THR A 149 -1.87 0.61 -1.67
C THR A 149 -1.62 1.79 -2.62
N ALA A 150 -1.34 1.48 -3.89
CA ALA A 150 -1.05 2.47 -4.92
C ALA A 150 -2.25 3.39 -5.22
N TYR A 151 -3.47 2.87 -5.12
CA TYR A 151 -4.70 3.65 -5.26
C TYR A 151 -4.77 4.78 -4.22
N TYR A 152 -4.50 4.48 -2.95
CA TYR A 152 -4.50 5.48 -1.89
C TYR A 152 -3.32 6.43 -1.96
N LEU A 153 -2.14 5.95 -2.37
CA LEU A 153 -0.96 6.81 -2.62
C LEU A 153 -1.07 7.64 -3.91
N ASN A 154 -2.00 7.29 -4.81
CA ASN A 154 -2.20 7.87 -6.13
C ASN A 154 -0.97 7.79 -7.05
N ILE A 155 -0.33 6.62 -7.06
CA ILE A 155 0.86 6.34 -7.86
C ILE A 155 0.68 5.06 -8.70
N PRO A 156 1.42 4.89 -9.81
CA PRO A 156 1.38 3.68 -10.64
C PRO A 156 1.91 2.43 -9.92
N VAL A 157 1.50 1.25 -10.43
CA VAL A 157 2.01 -0.07 -10.02
C VAL A 157 2.94 -0.64 -11.09
N VAL A 158 4.04 -1.24 -10.66
CA VAL A 158 4.95 -2.03 -11.50
C VAL A 158 4.93 -3.49 -11.02
N ILE A 159 4.74 -4.41 -11.97
CA ILE A 159 4.63 -5.85 -11.68
C ILE A 159 5.86 -6.56 -12.22
N VAL A 160 6.65 -7.10 -11.30
CA VAL A 160 7.78 -7.98 -11.60
C VAL A 160 7.26 -9.36 -11.97
N ARG A 161 7.85 -9.95 -13.02
CA ARG A 161 7.39 -11.21 -13.60
C ARG A 161 8.41 -12.32 -13.35
N ARG A 162 7.94 -13.54 -13.06
CA ARG A 162 8.80 -14.72 -12.87
C ARG A 162 9.35 -15.25 -14.19
N TYR A 163 8.68 -14.90 -15.29
CA TYR A 163 9.08 -15.26 -16.65
C TYR A 163 8.84 -14.10 -17.61
N SER A 164 9.88 -13.70 -18.34
CA SER A 164 9.76 -12.71 -19.42
C SER A 164 8.95 -13.27 -20.59
N LYS A 165 8.15 -12.42 -21.25
CA LYS A 165 7.48 -12.71 -22.52
C LYS A 165 8.13 -11.90 -23.63
N VAL A 166 8.01 -12.39 -24.88
CA VAL A 166 8.49 -11.67 -26.07
C VAL A 166 7.90 -10.25 -26.17
N THR A 167 6.66 -10.07 -25.70
CA THR A 167 5.95 -8.78 -25.68
C THR A 167 6.60 -7.74 -24.77
N ASP A 168 7.45 -8.15 -23.82
CA ASP A 168 8.07 -7.25 -22.84
C ASP A 168 9.24 -6.46 -23.45
N GLY A 169 9.83 -6.93 -24.56
CA GLY A 169 10.97 -6.30 -25.22
C GLY A 169 12.26 -6.47 -24.42
N SER A 170 13.05 -5.40 -24.26
CA SER A 170 14.28 -5.43 -23.45
C SER A 170 13.95 -5.55 -21.96
N VAL A 171 14.48 -6.57 -21.32
CA VAL A 171 14.24 -6.92 -19.92
C VAL A 171 15.53 -6.94 -19.12
N VAL A 172 15.43 -6.58 -17.85
CA VAL A 172 16.42 -6.89 -16.81
C VAL A 172 15.92 -8.12 -16.08
N SER A 173 16.82 -9.08 -15.84
CA SER A 173 16.51 -10.31 -15.12
C SER A 173 17.57 -10.57 -14.07
N ILE A 174 17.12 -11.02 -12.90
CA ILE A 174 18.00 -11.45 -11.81
C ILE A 174 17.58 -12.83 -11.32
N ASN A 175 18.49 -13.51 -10.63
CA ASN A 175 18.20 -14.77 -9.95
C ASN A 175 18.16 -14.55 -8.44
N TYR A 176 17.21 -15.18 -7.77
CA TYR A 176 17.02 -15.06 -6.32
C TYR A 176 16.59 -16.40 -5.72
N VAL A 177 16.77 -16.57 -4.41
CA VAL A 177 16.33 -17.77 -3.69
C VAL A 177 14.96 -17.52 -3.08
N SER A 178 13.95 -18.24 -3.57
CA SER A 178 12.58 -18.13 -3.02
C SER A 178 12.49 -18.85 -1.66
N GLY A 179 12.04 -18.14 -0.63
CA GLY A 179 11.87 -18.72 0.72
C GLY A 179 10.87 -19.88 0.78
N SER A 180 9.86 -19.88 -0.10
CA SER A 180 8.86 -20.95 -0.18
C SER A 180 9.42 -22.22 -0.81
N SER A 181 10.10 -22.09 -1.95
CA SER A 181 10.56 -23.25 -2.72
C SER A 181 11.99 -23.69 -2.38
N LYS A 182 12.79 -22.86 -1.71
CA LYS A 182 14.24 -23.01 -1.50
C LYS A 182 15.01 -23.30 -2.80
N ARG A 183 14.46 -22.86 -3.94
CA ARG A 183 15.05 -22.99 -5.28
C ARG A 183 15.42 -21.62 -5.82
N ILE A 184 16.41 -21.61 -6.70
CA ILE A 184 16.73 -20.45 -7.52
C ILE A 184 15.54 -20.22 -8.45
N GLN A 185 15.00 -19.01 -8.41
CA GLN A 185 13.99 -18.50 -9.33
C GLN A 185 14.55 -17.27 -10.03
N THR A 186 13.98 -16.97 -11.19
CA THR A 186 14.29 -15.74 -11.92
C THR A 186 13.15 -14.76 -11.73
N MET A 187 13.46 -13.48 -11.64
CA MET A 187 12.49 -12.42 -11.77
C MET A 187 12.97 -11.39 -12.78
N SER A 188 12.03 -10.76 -13.49
CA SER A 188 12.32 -9.92 -14.63
C SER A 188 11.37 -8.73 -14.73
N LEU A 189 11.90 -7.62 -15.22
CA LEU A 189 11.16 -6.40 -15.47
C LEU A 189 11.62 -5.76 -16.79
N ALA A 190 10.68 -5.30 -17.61
CA ALA A 190 11.02 -4.60 -18.83
C ALA A 190 11.67 -3.24 -18.50
N ARG A 191 12.74 -2.87 -19.22
CA ARG A 191 13.45 -1.59 -18.99
C ARG A 191 12.54 -0.37 -19.12
N ARG A 192 11.48 -0.47 -19.92
CA ARG A 192 10.47 0.58 -20.12
C ARG A 192 9.38 0.64 -19.05
N SER A 193 9.33 -0.34 -18.15
CA SER A 193 8.29 -0.42 -17.11
C SER A 193 8.59 0.44 -15.89
N LEU A 194 9.84 0.87 -15.71
CA LEU A 194 10.26 1.71 -14.59
C LEU A 194 11.33 2.70 -15.07
N PRO A 195 11.14 4.03 -14.89
CA PRO A 195 12.18 5.02 -15.16
C PRO A 195 13.38 4.88 -14.22
N GLU A 196 14.58 5.24 -14.69
CA GLU A 196 15.77 5.28 -13.83
C GLU A 196 15.61 6.31 -12.69
N ASN A 197 16.20 6.03 -11.53
CA ASN A 197 16.17 6.88 -10.34
C ASN A 197 14.78 7.11 -9.72
N SER A 198 13.80 6.26 -10.04
CA SER A 198 12.48 6.29 -9.39
C SER A 198 12.56 5.88 -7.93
N LYS A 199 11.73 6.46 -7.08
CA LYS A 199 11.47 6.00 -5.71
C LYS A 199 10.41 4.90 -5.72
N VAL A 200 10.71 3.73 -5.16
CA VAL A 200 9.85 2.55 -5.26
C VAL A 200 9.52 1.99 -3.88
N LEU A 201 8.22 1.86 -3.62
CA LEU A 201 7.68 1.15 -2.47
C LEU A 201 7.41 -0.30 -2.88
N ILE A 202 8.04 -1.26 -2.21
CA ILE A 202 7.76 -2.68 -2.44
C ILE A 202 6.57 -3.12 -1.56
N VAL A 203 5.61 -3.83 -2.14
CA VAL A 203 4.46 -4.42 -1.43
C VAL A 203 4.32 -5.90 -1.79
N ASP A 204 4.28 -6.79 -0.79
CA ASP A 204 4.13 -8.24 -1.00
C ASP A 204 3.13 -8.88 -0.02
N ASP A 205 2.57 -10.04 -0.39
CA ASP A 205 1.55 -10.70 0.42
C ASP A 205 2.14 -11.46 1.62
N PHE A 206 3.25 -12.18 1.42
CA PHE A 206 3.85 -13.01 2.46
C PHE A 206 5.37 -13.06 2.40
N MET A 207 6.01 -12.67 3.50
CA MET A 207 7.45 -12.71 3.66
C MET A 207 7.90 -13.84 4.59
N LYS A 208 8.62 -14.82 4.02
CA LYS A 208 9.34 -15.84 4.80
C LYS A 208 10.72 -15.31 5.24
N ALA A 209 11.78 -15.72 4.55
CA ALA A 209 13.15 -15.23 4.78
C ALA A 209 13.44 -13.87 4.13
N GLY A 210 12.55 -13.36 3.27
CA GLY A 210 12.76 -12.09 2.56
C GLY A 210 13.43 -12.20 1.18
N GLY A 211 13.75 -13.40 0.70
CA GLY A 211 14.48 -13.57 -0.57
C GLY A 211 13.77 -12.98 -1.81
N THR A 212 12.44 -12.99 -1.85
CA THR A 212 11.67 -12.31 -2.91
C THR A 212 11.81 -10.79 -2.82
N ALA A 213 11.69 -10.21 -1.63
CA ALA A 213 11.85 -8.77 -1.42
C ALA A 213 13.28 -8.33 -1.72
N ARG A 214 14.29 -9.07 -1.25
CA ARG A 214 15.70 -8.83 -1.58
C ARG A 214 15.94 -8.91 -3.09
N GLY A 215 15.37 -9.91 -3.77
CA GLY A 215 15.43 -9.96 -5.22
C GLY A 215 14.80 -8.72 -5.89
N MET A 216 13.64 -8.25 -5.43
CA MET A 216 13.09 -7.00 -5.98
C MET A 216 14.01 -5.80 -5.72
N MET A 217 14.69 -5.74 -4.56
CA MET A 217 15.70 -4.70 -4.28
C MET A 217 16.90 -4.81 -5.24
N ASP A 218 17.47 -6.00 -5.42
CA ASP A 218 18.57 -6.25 -6.36
C ASP A 218 18.17 -5.88 -7.81
N LEU A 219 16.93 -6.17 -8.18
CA LEU A 219 16.39 -5.79 -9.50
C LEU A 219 16.28 -4.27 -9.64
N LEU A 220 15.91 -3.56 -8.58
CA LEU A 220 15.82 -2.09 -8.58
C LEU A 220 17.18 -1.41 -8.68
N GLU A 221 18.26 -2.03 -8.16
CA GLU A 221 19.63 -1.54 -8.32
C GLU A 221 20.02 -1.42 -9.81
N GLU A 222 19.58 -2.36 -10.66
CA GLU A 222 19.81 -2.33 -12.12
C GLU A 222 19.07 -1.18 -12.84
N PHE A 223 18.06 -0.59 -12.20
CA PHE A 223 17.34 0.61 -12.65
C PHE A 223 17.85 1.88 -11.94
N LYS A 224 18.86 1.77 -11.06
CA LYS A 224 19.29 2.84 -10.15
C LYS A 224 18.13 3.42 -9.33
N ALA A 225 17.10 2.62 -9.08
CA ALA A 225 15.92 3.04 -8.36
C ALA A 225 16.16 2.93 -6.85
N GLU A 226 15.53 3.82 -6.09
CA GLU A 226 15.63 3.88 -4.64
C GLU A 226 14.48 3.07 -4.01
N VAL A 227 14.79 2.15 -3.09
CA VAL A 227 13.75 1.47 -2.31
C VAL A 227 13.41 2.35 -1.11
N VAL A 228 12.24 2.99 -1.14
CA VAL A 228 11.78 3.89 -0.06
C VAL A 228 11.01 3.18 1.05
N GLY A 229 10.73 1.90 0.87
CA GLY A 229 10.10 1.06 1.88
C GLY A 229 9.74 -0.32 1.36
N VAL A 230 9.51 -1.24 2.30
CA VAL A 230 9.01 -2.59 2.04
C VAL A 230 7.82 -2.83 2.97
N GLY A 231 6.63 -3.05 2.41
CA GLY A 231 5.42 -3.41 3.14
C GLY A 231 5.02 -4.86 2.84
N VAL A 232 4.80 -5.67 3.87
CA VAL A 232 4.37 -7.06 3.71
C VAL A 232 3.12 -7.31 4.53
N PHE A 233 2.09 -7.89 3.92
CA PHE A 233 0.85 -8.15 4.67
C PHE A 233 1.12 -9.09 5.84
N MET A 234 1.90 -10.14 5.60
CA MET A 234 2.23 -11.12 6.61
C MET A 234 3.71 -11.51 6.55
N GLU A 235 4.31 -11.73 7.72
CA GLU A 235 5.64 -12.33 7.85
C GLU A 235 5.61 -13.58 8.73
N THR A 236 6.71 -14.34 8.79
CA THR A 236 6.90 -15.41 9.78
C THR A 236 7.98 -15.07 10.79
N ALA A 237 7.75 -15.43 12.06
CA ALA A 237 8.74 -15.26 13.12
C ALA A 237 9.95 -16.19 13.01
N ASN A 238 9.76 -17.38 12.44
CA ASN A 238 10.74 -18.48 12.51
C ASN A 238 11.58 -18.55 11.23
N VAL A 239 12.63 -17.74 11.16
CA VAL A 239 13.65 -17.80 10.11
C VAL A 239 15.05 -17.82 10.73
N GLU A 240 15.94 -18.64 10.16
CA GLU A 240 17.35 -18.72 10.58
C GLU A 240 18.09 -17.41 10.29
N GLU A 241 17.82 -16.83 9.12
CA GLU A 241 18.40 -15.58 8.67
C GLU A 241 17.32 -14.77 7.93
N ARG A 242 17.31 -13.46 8.20
CA ARG A 242 16.41 -12.52 7.57
C ARG A 242 17.19 -11.68 6.57
N LEU A 243 16.70 -11.63 5.33
CA LEU A 243 17.41 -11.02 4.19
C LEU A 243 17.04 -9.54 3.94
N VAL A 244 16.11 -9.01 4.73
CA VAL A 244 15.64 -7.62 4.66
C VAL A 244 15.40 -7.13 6.09
N ASP A 245 16.14 -6.09 6.48
CA ASP A 245 16.10 -5.54 7.84
C ASP A 245 14.96 -4.51 8.01
N ASP A 246 14.88 -3.53 7.11
CA ASP A 246 13.90 -2.44 7.15
C ASP A 246 12.65 -2.77 6.32
N TYR A 247 11.63 -3.30 7.00
CA TYR A 247 10.32 -3.56 6.40
C TYR A 247 9.21 -3.35 7.43
N VAL A 248 7.99 -3.17 6.93
CA VAL A 248 6.78 -3.06 7.72
C VAL A 248 5.91 -4.30 7.49
N SER A 249 5.56 -5.01 8.55
CA SER A 249 4.61 -6.12 8.53
C SER A 249 3.33 -5.74 9.27
N LEU A 250 2.18 -6.18 8.74
CA LEU A 250 0.89 -5.96 9.40
C LEU A 250 0.49 -7.13 10.29
N LEU A 251 0.77 -8.36 9.84
CA LEU A 251 0.55 -9.59 10.59
C LEU A 251 1.84 -10.40 10.69
N ARG A 252 1.95 -11.23 11.73
CA ARG A 252 3.09 -12.11 11.95
C ARG A 252 2.64 -13.50 12.38
N VAL A 253 3.05 -14.52 11.64
CA VAL A 253 2.85 -15.92 12.01
C VAL A 253 3.91 -16.32 13.04
N THR A 254 3.47 -16.68 14.24
CA THR A 254 4.34 -17.06 15.35
C THR A 254 4.54 -18.57 15.44
N GLU A 255 3.48 -19.33 15.17
CA GLU A 255 3.48 -20.78 15.31
C GLU A 255 2.67 -21.43 14.18
N VAL A 256 3.18 -22.55 13.66
CA VAL A 256 2.51 -23.35 12.63
C VAL A 256 2.62 -24.82 13.04
N ASP A 257 1.52 -25.41 13.48
CA ASP A 257 1.41 -26.84 13.74
C ASP A 257 0.64 -27.53 12.60
N VAL A 258 1.39 -28.19 11.73
CA VAL A 258 0.82 -28.92 10.59
C VAL A 258 0.08 -30.20 11.03
N ARG A 259 0.45 -30.79 12.17
CA ARG A 259 -0.15 -32.02 12.70
C ARG A 259 -1.53 -31.71 13.26
N ASP A 260 -1.63 -30.69 14.09
CA ASP A 260 -2.85 -30.31 14.79
C ASP A 260 -3.68 -29.28 13.99
N LYS A 261 -3.17 -28.85 12.83
CA LYS A 261 -3.78 -27.85 11.93
C LYS A 261 -4.00 -26.51 12.62
N GLU A 262 -3.11 -26.17 13.54
CA GLU A 262 -3.13 -24.91 14.26
C GLU A 262 -2.15 -23.93 13.62
N ILE A 263 -2.56 -22.68 13.53
CA ILE A 263 -1.69 -21.55 13.20
C ILE A 263 -1.99 -20.44 14.18
N ARG A 264 -0.93 -19.77 14.67
CA ARG A 264 -1.05 -18.61 15.55
C ARG A 264 -0.50 -17.39 14.87
N LEU A 265 -1.26 -16.30 14.96
CA LEU A 265 -0.91 -15.01 14.39
C LEU A 265 -0.93 -13.94 15.47
N GLU A 266 0.00 -13.01 15.37
CA GLU A 266 0.02 -11.77 16.13
C GLU A 266 0.06 -10.57 15.17
N LEU A 267 -0.12 -9.38 15.72
CA LEU A 267 0.10 -8.15 14.96
C LEU A 267 1.58 -8.02 14.57
N GLY A 268 1.81 -7.58 13.35
CA GLY A 268 3.14 -7.36 12.79
C GLY A 268 3.89 -6.20 13.43
N ASN A 269 5.09 -5.93 12.92
CA ASN A 269 6.00 -4.95 13.50
C ASN A 269 5.46 -3.51 13.44
N TYR A 270 4.51 -3.20 12.55
CA TYR A 270 3.90 -1.88 12.44
C TYR A 270 3.26 -1.40 13.76
N PHE A 271 2.72 -2.35 14.53
CA PHE A 271 1.99 -2.11 15.77
C PHE A 271 2.88 -2.17 17.01
N LYS A 272 4.14 -2.58 16.88
CA LYS A 272 5.08 -2.62 18.00
C LYS A 272 5.47 -1.18 18.37
N ASN A 273 5.41 -0.86 19.66
CA ASN A 273 5.78 0.45 20.22
C ASN A 273 4.87 1.63 19.81
N LYS A 274 3.64 1.35 19.36
CA LYS A 274 2.60 2.36 19.09
C LYS A 274 1.42 2.14 20.05
N GLU A 275 1.65 2.42 21.33
CA GLU A 275 0.59 2.52 22.35
C GLU A 275 -0.25 3.77 22.15
#